data_AF-A0A7S0HJI4-F1
#
_entry.id   AF-A0A7S0HJI4-F1
#
_cell.length_a   1.000
_cell.length_b   1.000
_cell.length_c   1.000
_cell.angle_alpha   90.00
_cell.angle_beta   90.00
_cell.angle_gamma   90.00
#
_symmetry.space_group_name_H-M   'P 1'
#
loop_
_entity.id
_entity.type
_entity.pdbx_description
1 polymer ?
#
loop_
_entity_poly.entity_id
_entity_poly.type
_entity_poly.pdbx_seq_one_letter_code
_entity_poly.pdbx_strand_id
1 'polypeptide(L)'
;NIARRAGAGSAACDMATKRPRDSAATTERSPKRRVNEADCESLPGHLRRFANFSAACRHYGFPGSHQVGSYGPKGEGIVRTYSNAAPGKDLVMDGGDKFLYRLKDSTVRAQFEVNASRGRPVQVFRKVAAGVVELGSFDVD
;
A
#
# COMPACT_ATOMS: atom_id res chain seq x y z
N ASN A 1 1.02 8.22 -0.36
CA ASN A 1 -0.09 7.28 -0.18
C ASN A 1 0.41 6.17 0.69
N ILE A 2 -0.09 6.14 1.92
CA ILE A 2 0.23 5.11 2.91
C ILE A 2 -1.01 4.24 2.98
N ALA A 3 -0.88 2.92 2.89
CA ALA A 3 -2.01 2.02 3.09
C ALA A 3 -1.85 1.27 4.41
N ARG A 4 -2.91 1.08 5.18
CA ARG A 4 -2.92 0.36 6.48
C ARG A 4 -3.78 -0.89 6.38
N ARG A 5 -3.38 -1.99 7.02
CA ARG A 5 -4.16 -3.23 7.04
C ARG A 5 -5.51 -3.00 7.73
N ALA A 6 -6.59 -3.42 7.09
CA ALA A 6 -7.95 -3.15 7.57
C ALA A 6 -8.20 -3.82 8.94
N GLY A 7 -8.52 -3.00 9.94
CA GLY A 7 -8.86 -3.39 11.32
C GLY A 7 -9.97 -2.49 11.87
N ALA A 8 -10.84 -3.04 12.72
CA ALA A 8 -12.07 -2.40 13.17
C ALA A 8 -11.82 -1.20 14.12
N GLY A 9 -12.41 -0.05 13.76
CA GLY A 9 -12.97 0.95 14.69
C GLY A 9 -12.02 1.95 15.37
N SER A 10 -12.15 3.24 15.03
CA SER A 10 -12.84 4.25 15.87
C SER A 10 -12.40 5.67 15.50
N ALA A 11 -13.38 6.58 15.45
CA ALA A 11 -13.28 7.98 15.06
C ALA A 11 -12.71 8.90 16.16
N ALA A 12 -12.14 10.04 15.76
CA ALA A 12 -12.35 11.33 16.42
C ALA A 12 -11.87 12.50 15.54
N CYS A 13 -12.68 13.56 15.55
CA CYS A 13 -12.55 14.84 14.87
C CYS A 13 -11.64 15.77 15.69
N ASP A 14 -10.95 16.74 15.07
CA ASP A 14 -10.83 18.08 15.67
C ASP A 14 -10.31 19.14 14.67
N MET A 15 -10.94 20.31 14.74
CA MET A 15 -10.59 21.56 14.05
C MET A 15 -9.75 22.45 14.98
N ALA A 16 -8.79 23.22 14.44
CA ALA A 16 -8.66 24.69 14.69
C ALA A 16 -7.29 25.33 14.31
N THR A 17 -7.41 26.44 13.57
CA THR A 17 -6.72 27.76 13.66
C THR A 17 -5.21 28.00 13.45
N LYS A 18 -4.96 28.87 12.45
CA LYS A 18 -3.96 29.93 12.14
C LYS A 18 -2.65 30.12 12.96
N ARG A 19 -1.60 30.41 12.17
CA ARG A 19 -0.18 30.79 12.39
C ARG A 19 0.07 32.03 13.28
N PRO A 20 1.32 32.25 13.78
CA PRO A 20 2.29 33.07 13.03
C PRO A 20 3.75 32.54 12.99
N ARG A 21 4.58 33.22 12.18
CA ARG A 21 6.01 32.99 11.87
C ARG A 21 6.93 33.40 13.03
N ASP A 22 8.04 32.70 13.24
CA ASP A 22 9.40 33.24 13.00
C ASP A 22 10.52 32.28 13.41
N SER A 23 11.68 32.53 12.82
CA SER A 23 13.04 32.20 13.29
C SER A 23 13.74 30.94 12.77
N ALA A 24 14.85 31.25 12.09
CA ALA A 24 15.91 30.40 11.59
C ALA A 24 16.30 29.26 12.55
N ALA A 25 16.29 28.04 12.01
CA ALA A 25 16.91 26.88 12.63
C ALA A 25 17.81 26.20 11.59
N THR A 26 19.09 26.19 11.93
CA THR A 26 20.19 25.43 11.35
C THR A 26 19.72 24.05 10.91
N THR A 27 19.88 23.74 9.62
CA THR A 27 19.48 22.45 9.03
C THR A 27 20.42 21.33 9.49
N GLU A 28 20.31 20.95 10.75
CA GLU A 28 20.80 19.64 11.18
C GLU A 28 19.99 18.60 10.42
N ARG A 29 20.68 17.87 9.52
CA ARG A 29 20.12 16.70 8.86
C ARG A 29 19.62 15.75 9.94
N SER A 30 18.31 15.76 10.15
CA SER A 30 17.66 14.83 11.06
C SER A 30 18.14 13.41 10.73
N PRO A 31 18.52 12.60 11.74
CA PRO A 31 18.91 11.23 11.50
C PRO A 31 17.78 10.55 10.73
N LYS A 32 18.10 9.97 9.56
CA LYS A 32 17.13 9.19 8.77
C LYS A 32 16.47 8.21 9.74
N ARG A 33 15.21 8.49 10.10
CA ARG A 33 14.37 7.59 10.90
C ARG A 33 14.57 6.20 10.30
N ARG A 34 15.09 5.25 11.07
CA ARG A 34 15.16 3.86 10.64
C ARG A 34 13.73 3.45 10.37
N VAL A 35 13.38 3.38 9.09
CA VAL A 35 12.10 2.86 8.64
C VAL A 35 12.16 1.38 9.02
N ASN A 36 11.26 0.92 9.88
CA ASN A 36 11.11 -0.49 10.21
C ASN A 36 10.49 -1.21 9.01
N GLU A 37 11.28 -1.34 7.94
CA GLU A 37 10.90 -2.11 6.75
C GLU A 37 10.86 -3.59 7.12
N ALA A 38 9.74 -4.24 6.81
CA ALA A 38 9.55 -5.65 7.02
C ALA A 38 10.16 -6.44 5.87
N ASP A 39 10.94 -7.47 6.20
CA ASP A 39 11.41 -8.42 5.20
C ASP A 39 10.24 -9.32 4.77
N CYS A 40 9.86 -9.20 3.51
CA CYS A 40 8.73 -9.93 2.92
C CYS A 40 9.00 -11.42 2.72
N GLU A 41 10.28 -11.85 2.72
CA GLU A 41 10.64 -13.26 2.60
C GLU A 41 10.33 -14.02 3.89
N SER A 42 10.61 -13.37 5.04
CA SER A 42 10.43 -13.89 6.40
C SER A 42 9.09 -13.52 7.04
N LEU A 43 8.18 -12.88 6.30
CA LEU A 43 6.82 -12.62 6.80
C LEU A 43 6.15 -13.94 7.23
N PRO A 44 5.30 -13.87 8.28
CA PRO A 44 4.81 -15.06 8.96
C PRO A 44 4.08 -16.01 8.00
N GLY A 45 4.30 -17.32 8.20
CA GLY A 45 3.85 -18.39 7.29
C GLY A 45 2.33 -18.53 7.12
N HIS A 46 1.53 -17.78 7.88
CA HIS A 46 0.08 -17.74 7.69
C HIS A 46 -0.35 -16.92 6.46
N LEU A 47 0.55 -16.10 5.89
CA LEU A 47 0.27 -15.38 4.66
C LEU A 47 0.23 -16.32 3.46
N ARG A 48 -0.78 -16.14 2.61
CA ARG A 48 -0.98 -16.99 1.44
C ARG A 48 0.09 -16.71 0.40
N ARG A 49 0.65 -17.79 -0.17
CA ARG A 49 1.63 -17.73 -1.25
C ARG A 49 1.06 -18.34 -2.52
N PHE A 50 1.42 -17.73 -3.64
CA PHE A 50 1.06 -18.17 -4.98
C PHE A 50 2.34 -18.31 -5.80
N ALA A 51 2.36 -19.24 -6.75
CA ALA A 51 3.50 -19.43 -7.63
C ALA A 51 3.81 -18.16 -8.47
N ASN A 52 2.78 -17.41 -8.86
CA ASN A 52 2.89 -16.17 -9.65
C ASN A 52 1.59 -15.33 -9.58
N PHE A 53 1.62 -14.13 -10.19
CA PHE A 53 0.47 -13.24 -10.24
C PHE A 53 -0.73 -13.80 -11.03
N SER A 54 -0.48 -14.67 -12.01
CA SER A 54 -1.57 -15.33 -12.76
C SER A 54 -2.35 -16.31 -11.88
N ALA A 55 -1.64 -17.09 -11.05
CA ALA A 55 -2.25 -17.96 -10.05
C ALA A 55 -3.06 -17.16 -9.02
N ALA A 56 -2.52 -16.04 -8.53
CA ALA A 56 -3.26 -15.13 -7.64
C ALA A 56 -4.51 -14.56 -8.34
N CYS A 57 -4.40 -14.07 -9.58
CA CYS A 57 -5.55 -13.58 -10.36
C CYS A 57 -6.65 -14.62 -10.50
N ARG A 58 -6.28 -15.88 -10.81
CA ARG A 58 -7.26 -16.96 -10.94
C ARG A 58 -7.97 -17.23 -9.62
N HIS A 59 -7.24 -17.17 -8.50
CA HIS A 59 -7.80 -17.42 -7.18
C HIS A 59 -8.85 -16.38 -6.77
N TYR A 60 -8.58 -15.09 -7.00
CA TYR A 60 -9.48 -13.98 -6.60
C TYR A 60 -10.46 -13.53 -7.69
N GLY A 61 -10.49 -14.20 -8.84
CA GLY A 61 -11.40 -13.83 -9.93
C GLY A 61 -11.03 -12.51 -10.63
N PHE A 62 -9.74 -12.24 -10.84
CA PHE A 62 -9.24 -11.07 -11.58
C PHE A 62 -8.67 -11.46 -12.98
N PRO A 63 -9.46 -12.12 -13.85
CA PRO A 63 -8.95 -12.69 -15.09
C PRO A 63 -8.32 -11.62 -16.00
N GLY A 64 -7.22 -11.97 -16.66
CA GLY A 64 -6.52 -11.06 -17.58
C GLY A 64 -5.80 -9.88 -16.94
N SER A 65 -6.01 -9.60 -15.65
CA SER A 65 -5.41 -8.42 -15.01
C SER A 65 -3.93 -8.61 -14.65
N HIS A 66 -3.41 -9.85 -14.62
CA HIS A 66 -2.04 -10.17 -14.14
C HIS A 66 -0.91 -9.37 -14.79
N GLN A 67 -1.14 -8.75 -15.96
CA GLN A 67 -0.15 -7.92 -16.68
C GLN A 67 -0.13 -6.45 -16.21
N VAL A 68 -1.15 -5.97 -15.51
CA VAL A 68 -1.22 -4.58 -15.02
C VAL A 68 -0.89 -4.52 -13.53
N GLY A 69 -0.14 -3.48 -13.13
CA GLY A 69 0.32 -3.31 -11.74
C GLY A 69 -0.82 -3.07 -10.76
N SER A 70 -1.77 -2.21 -11.10
CA SER A 70 -2.98 -1.95 -10.31
C SER A 70 -4.21 -2.14 -11.19
N TYR A 71 -5.28 -2.72 -10.63
CA TYR A 71 -6.50 -3.03 -11.36
C TYR A 71 -7.72 -2.64 -10.55
N GLY A 72 -8.70 -2.05 -11.24
CA GLY A 72 -10.04 -1.80 -10.73
C GLY A 72 -10.94 -1.21 -11.83
N PRO A 73 -12.28 -1.36 -11.72
CA PRO A 73 -13.21 -0.74 -12.65
C PRO A 73 -13.09 0.78 -12.62
N LYS A 74 -13.26 1.42 -13.78
CA LYS A 74 -13.11 2.87 -13.91
C LYS A 74 -14.13 3.61 -13.05
N GLY A 75 -13.65 4.37 -12.06
CA GLY A 75 -14.49 5.23 -11.20
C GLY A 75 -15.04 4.51 -9.97
N GLU A 76 -14.66 3.25 -9.80
CA GLU A 76 -14.97 2.44 -8.63
C GLU A 76 -13.81 2.38 -7.64
N GLY A 77 -12.60 2.71 -8.09
CA GLY A 77 -11.36 2.54 -7.32
C GLY A 77 -10.61 1.28 -7.72
N ILE A 78 -9.41 1.14 -7.17
CA ILE A 78 -8.54 -0.02 -7.30
C ILE A 78 -9.07 -1.15 -6.42
N VAL A 79 -9.19 -2.35 -7.00
CA VAL A 79 -9.56 -3.57 -6.30
C VAL A 79 -8.30 -4.26 -5.78
N ARG A 80 -7.21 -4.23 -6.56
CA ARG A 80 -5.95 -4.88 -6.19
C ARG A 80 -4.73 -4.20 -6.80
N THR A 81 -3.57 -4.41 -6.16
CA THR A 81 -2.29 -3.91 -6.63
C THR A 81 -1.14 -4.90 -6.42
N TYR A 82 -0.13 -4.81 -7.28
CA TYR A 82 1.08 -5.62 -7.25
C TYR A 82 2.30 -4.77 -6.98
N SER A 83 3.11 -5.26 -6.04
CA SER A 83 4.47 -4.80 -5.83
C SER A 83 5.45 -5.82 -6.42
N ASN A 84 6.31 -5.35 -7.32
CA ASN A 84 7.39 -6.18 -7.86
C ASN A 84 8.64 -6.21 -6.97
N ALA A 85 8.55 -5.70 -5.74
CA ALA A 85 9.67 -5.58 -4.79
C ALA A 85 10.91 -4.85 -5.36
N ALA A 86 10.68 -3.90 -6.29
CA ALA A 86 11.76 -3.09 -6.83
C ALA A 86 12.38 -2.22 -5.73
N PRO A 87 13.71 -2.27 -5.51
CA PRO A 87 14.37 -1.53 -4.45
C PRO A 87 14.02 -0.03 -4.47
N GLY A 88 13.67 0.52 -3.30
CA GLY A 88 13.39 1.94 -3.13
C GLY A 88 12.07 2.45 -3.73
N LYS A 89 11.15 1.56 -4.16
CA LYS A 89 9.83 1.96 -4.66
C LYS A 89 8.72 1.70 -3.66
N ASP A 90 8.55 0.44 -3.29
CA ASP A 90 7.45 -0.01 -2.45
C ASP A 90 7.99 -0.56 -1.14
N LEU A 91 7.45 -0.10 -0.02
CA LEU A 91 7.93 -0.49 1.32
C LEU A 91 6.80 -1.16 2.09
N VAL A 92 7.09 -2.32 2.64
CA VAL A 92 6.23 -2.95 3.65
C VAL A 92 6.81 -2.56 5.01
N MET A 93 5.99 -2.03 5.89
CA MET A 93 6.41 -1.45 7.17
C MET A 93 5.61 -2.05 8.31
N ASP A 94 6.11 -1.86 9.54
CA ASP A 94 5.42 -2.22 10.78
C ASP A 94 4.95 -3.69 10.75
N GLY A 95 5.86 -4.60 10.41
CA GLY A 95 5.58 -6.04 10.40
C GLY A 95 4.60 -6.52 9.31
N GLY A 96 4.25 -5.67 8.34
CA GLY A 96 3.26 -5.98 7.31
C GLY A 96 1.99 -5.14 7.39
N ASP A 97 1.82 -4.34 8.45
CA ASP A 97 0.58 -3.59 8.67
C ASP A 97 0.49 -2.31 7.85
N LYS A 98 1.61 -1.81 7.35
CA LYS A 98 1.64 -0.64 6.47
C LYS A 98 2.32 -0.94 5.15
N PHE A 99 1.77 -0.36 4.09
CA PHE A 99 2.32 -0.47 2.76
C PHE A 99 2.44 0.90 2.09
N LEU A 100 3.67 1.31 1.80
CA LEU A 100 3.96 2.50 1.00
C LEU A 100 4.06 2.08 -0.46
N TYR A 101 3.13 2.57 -1.27
CA TYR A 101 3.04 2.24 -2.68
C TYR A 101 3.39 3.43 -3.56
N ARG A 102 4.38 3.26 -4.45
CA ARG A 102 4.73 4.32 -5.40
C ARG A 102 3.84 4.26 -6.62
N LEU A 103 2.96 5.25 -6.75
CA LEU A 103 2.08 5.38 -7.91
C LEU A 103 2.84 5.79 -9.18
N LYS A 104 2.49 5.13 -10.28
CA LYS A 104 3.14 5.33 -11.59
C LYS A 104 2.68 6.61 -12.30
N ASP A 105 1.38 6.92 -12.22
CA ASP A 105 0.75 8.01 -12.95
C ASP A 105 -0.46 8.59 -12.20
N SER A 106 -0.99 9.71 -12.72
CA SER A 106 -2.13 10.43 -12.16
C SER A 106 -3.47 9.69 -12.29
N THR A 107 -3.62 8.80 -13.28
CA THR A 107 -4.86 8.06 -13.50
C THR A 107 -5.04 6.99 -12.43
N VAL A 108 -3.97 6.25 -12.13
CA VAL A 108 -3.96 5.28 -11.02
C VAL A 108 -4.15 6.02 -9.70
N ARG A 109 -3.53 7.20 -9.53
CA ARG A 109 -3.74 8.03 -8.33
C ARG A 109 -5.20 8.39 -8.11
N ALA A 110 -5.91 8.86 -9.13
CA ALA A 110 -7.32 9.22 -9.03
C ALA A 110 -8.18 8.01 -8.59
N GLN A 111 -7.86 6.78 -9.03
CA GLN A 111 -8.57 5.59 -8.56
C GLN A 111 -8.28 5.28 -7.08
N PHE A 112 -7.03 5.43 -6.62
CA PHE A 112 -6.71 5.28 -5.19
C PHE A 112 -7.37 6.37 -4.33
N GLU A 113 -7.57 7.57 -4.84
CA GLU A 113 -8.34 8.62 -4.16
C GLU A 113 -9.83 8.24 -4.04
N VAL A 114 -10.38 7.52 -5.02
CA VAL A 114 -11.71 6.91 -4.89
C VAL A 114 -11.74 5.86 -3.78
N ASN A 115 -10.71 5.03 -3.64
CA ASN A 115 -10.61 4.09 -2.51
C ASN A 115 -10.62 4.80 -1.17
N ALA A 116 -9.76 5.82 -1.00
CA ALA A 116 -9.64 6.59 0.22
C ALA A 116 -10.95 7.29 0.58
N SER A 117 -11.58 7.99 -0.38
CA SER A 117 -12.84 8.71 -0.14
C SER A 117 -14.02 7.80 0.18
N ARG A 118 -14.02 6.56 -0.32
CA ARG A 118 -15.12 5.59 -0.13
C ARG A 118 -14.83 4.53 0.94
N GLY A 119 -13.67 4.58 1.61
CA GLY A 119 -13.25 3.54 2.55
C GLY A 119 -13.19 2.14 1.92
N ARG A 120 -12.81 2.05 0.64
CA ARG A 120 -12.70 0.76 -0.06
C ARG A 120 -11.27 0.24 0.05
N PRO A 121 -11.04 -0.91 0.69
CA PRO A 121 -9.70 -1.46 0.80
C PRO A 121 -9.19 -1.98 -0.55
N VAL A 122 -7.87 -2.08 -0.65
CA VAL A 122 -7.16 -2.62 -1.82
C VAL A 122 -6.45 -3.90 -1.41
N GLN A 123 -6.64 -4.96 -2.18
CA GLN A 123 -5.90 -6.20 -2.01
C GLN A 123 -4.46 -6.03 -2.52
N VAL A 124 -3.46 -6.24 -1.66
CA VAL A 124 -2.04 -6.06 -1.99
C VAL A 124 -1.35 -7.41 -2.11
N PHE A 125 -0.60 -7.58 -3.21
CA PHE A 125 0.30 -8.70 -3.40
C PHE A 125 1.71 -8.22 -3.66
N ARG A 126 2.70 -8.98 -3.18
CA ARG A 126 4.11 -8.66 -3.37
C ARG A 126 4.87 -9.85 -3.93
N LYS A 127 5.72 -9.58 -4.93
CA LYS A 127 6.67 -10.56 -5.45
C LYS A 127 7.75 -10.84 -4.41
N VAL A 128 8.05 -12.11 -4.22
CA VAL A 128 9.10 -12.66 -3.36
C VAL A 128 9.89 -13.71 -4.16
N ALA A 129 11.03 -14.17 -3.67
CA ALA A 129 11.86 -15.16 -4.35
C ALA A 129 11.08 -16.45 -4.66
N ALA A 130 10.25 -16.89 -3.71
CA ALA A 130 9.42 -18.09 -3.84
C ALA A 130 8.11 -17.89 -4.65
N GLY A 131 7.86 -16.72 -5.24
CA GLY A 131 6.66 -16.43 -6.02
C GLY A 131 6.00 -15.11 -5.64
N VAL A 132 4.76 -15.17 -5.16
CA VAL A 132 3.95 -14.00 -4.78
C VAL A 132 3.30 -14.25 -3.43
N VAL A 133 3.46 -13.32 -2.49
CA VAL A 133 2.77 -13.33 -1.21
C VAL A 133 1.57 -12.37 -1.24
N GLU A 134 0.46 -12.81 -0.69
CA GLU A 134 -0.68 -11.96 -0.35
C GLU A 134 -0.40 -11.26 0.98
N LEU A 135 -0.30 -9.93 0.95
CA LEU A 135 -0.14 -9.14 2.17
C LEU A 135 -1.48 -8.88 2.87
N GLY A 136 -2.57 -8.94 2.10
CA GLY A 136 -3.95 -8.75 2.57
C GLY A 136 -4.59 -7.49 2.02
N SER A 137 -5.66 -7.07 2.67
CA SER A 137 -6.45 -5.89 2.32
C SER A 137 -5.99 -4.67 3.12
N PHE A 138 -5.76 -3.56 2.42
CA PHE A 138 -5.31 -2.31 3.03
C PHE A 138 -6.25 -1.17 2.69
N ASP A 139 -6.63 -0.40 3.71
CA ASP A 139 -7.27 0.90 3.54
C ASP A 139 -6.25 1.93 3.06
N VAL A 140 -6.71 2.90 2.28
CA VAL A 140 -5.85 3.89 1.61
C VAL A 140 -5.91 5.22 2.36
N ASP A 141 -4.74 5.71 2.81
CA ASP A 141 -4.52 7.01 3.46
C ASP A 141 -3.74 7.99 2.55
#